data_AF-A0A0C3F2T0-F1
#
_entry.id   AF-A0A0C3F2T0-F1
#
_cell.length_a   1.000
_cell.length_b   1.000
_cell.length_c   1.000
_cell.angle_alpha   90.00
_cell.angle_beta   90.00
_cell.angle_gamma   90.00
#
_symmetry.space_group_name_H-M   'P 1'
#
loop_
_entity.id
_entity.type
_entity.pdbx_description
1 polymer ?
#
loop_
_entity_poly.entity_id
_entity_poly.type
_entity_poly.pdbx_seq_one_letter_code
_entity_poly.pdbx_strand_id
1 'polypeptide(L)' 'SKKDVKFPPAPPSVELFHNIVSNFCADTSPEMFEEAGCVVCGKLTPICEM' A
#
# COMPACT_ATOMS: atom_id res chain seq x y z
N SER A 1 19.07 19.98 23.08
CA SER A 1 18.34 19.04 23.97
C SER A 1 17.73 17.95 23.10
N LYS A 2 18.12 16.68 23.27
CA LYS A 2 17.42 15.56 22.60
C LYS A 2 16.02 15.52 23.21
N LYS A 3 14.99 15.78 22.42
CA LYS A 3 13.60 15.57 22.85
C LYS A 3 13.51 14.10 23.29
N ASP A 4 13.07 13.85 24.51
CA ASP A 4 12.81 12.49 25.00
C ASP A 4 11.72 11.85 24.13
N VAL A 5 12.14 11.22 23.04
CA VAL A 5 11.25 10.42 22.19
C VAL A 5 10.86 9.22 23.02
N LYS A 6 9.60 9.19 23.48
CA LYS A 6 9.06 8.01 24.15
C LYS A 6 9.10 6.84 23.17
N PHE A 7 9.87 5.81 23.54
CA PHE A 7 9.95 4.56 22.81
C PHE A 7 9.44 3.42 23.72
N PRO A 8 8.49 2.59 23.23
CA PRO A 8 7.86 2.71 21.93
C PRO A 8 6.96 3.96 21.84
N PRO A 9 6.67 4.44 20.63
CA PRO A 9 5.65 5.46 20.44
C PRO A 9 4.31 4.96 21.00
N ALA A 10 3.44 5.91 21.33
CA ALA A 10 2.05 5.55 21.61
C ALA A 10 1.44 4.83 20.40
N PRO A 11 0.53 3.87 20.62
CA PRO A 11 -0.17 3.22 19.52
C PRO A 11 -0.94 4.26 18.68
N PRO A 12 -1.11 4.01 17.37
CA PRO A 12 -1.91 4.86 16.50
C PRO A 12 -3.38 4.89 16.97
N SER A 13 -4.14 5.89 16.51
CA SER A 13 -5.59 5.89 16.72
C SER A 13 -6.23 4.68 16.01
N VAL A 14 -7.38 4.24 16.50
CA VAL A 14 -8.16 3.15 15.88
C VAL A 14 -8.49 3.48 14.42
N GLU A 15 -8.85 4.74 14.14
CA GLU A 15 -9.10 5.23 12.79
C GLU A 15 -7.86 5.09 11.89
N LEU A 16 -6.68 5.52 12.36
CA LEU A 16 -5.45 5.41 11.58
C LEU A 16 -5.08 3.94 11.34
N PHE A 17 -5.25 3.08 12.33
CA PHE A 17 -5.03 1.64 12.18
C PHE A 17 -5.93 1.04 11.09
N HIS A 18 -7.23 1.36 11.13
CA HIS A 18 -8.18 0.93 10.09
C HIS A 18 -7.80 1.46 8.71
N ASN A 19 -7.45 2.74 8.60
CA ASN A 19 -7.06 3.35 7.32
C ASN A 19 -5.82 2.68 6.73
N ILE A 20 -4.81 2.37 7.55
CA ILE A 20 -3.60 1.67 7.09
C ILE A 20 -3.97 0.30 6.50
N VAL A 21 -4.77 -0.48 7.23
CA VAL A 21 -5.18 -1.82 6.78
C VAL A 21 -6.03 -1.75 5.53
N SER A 22 -7.06 -0.90 5.53
CA SER A 22 -7.98 -0.76 4.40
C SER A 22 -7.29 -0.27 3.13
N ASN A 23 -6.40 0.73 3.23
CA ASN A 23 -5.66 1.23 2.08
C ASN A 23 -4.70 0.17 1.53
N PHE A 24 -3.98 -0.54 2.41
CA PHE A 24 -3.12 -1.64 1.96
C PHE A 24 -3.93 -2.69 1.18
N CYS A 25 -5.07 -3.13 1.72
CA CYS A 25 -5.92 -4.10 1.04
C CYS A 25 -6.45 -3.59 -0.31
N ALA A 26 -6.76 -2.29 -0.43
CA ALA A 26 -7.20 -1.70 -1.69
C ALA A 26 -6.07 -1.67 -2.73
N ASP A 27 -4.89 -1.21 -2.33
CA ASP A 27 -3.70 -1.10 -3.19
C ASP A 27 -3.19 -2.48 -3.62
N THR A 28 -3.40 -3.52 -2.81
CA THR A 28 -3.04 -4.91 -3.14
C THR A 28 -4.23 -5.74 -3.63
N SER A 29 -5.33 -5.12 -4.03
CA SER A 29 -6.41 -5.87 -4.67
C SER A 29 -5.92 -6.45 -6.01
N PRO A 30 -6.41 -7.63 -6.44
CA PRO A 30 -5.88 -8.30 -7.64
C PRO A 30 -5.86 -7.41 -8.88
N GLU A 31 -6.93 -6.63 -9.10
CA GLU A 31 -7.03 -5.74 -10.26
C GLU A 31 -5.98 -4.63 -10.28
N MET A 32 -5.58 -4.15 -9.08
CA MET A 32 -4.60 -3.08 -8.90
C MET A 32 -3.16 -3.60 -8.82
N PHE A 33 -2.96 -4.88 -8.49
CA PHE A 33 -1.66 -5.46 -8.18
C PHE A 33 -1.16 -6.46 -9.22
N GLU A 34 -2.04 -7.27 -9.81
CA GLU A 34 -1.64 -8.20 -10.87
C GLU A 34 -1.37 -7.44 -12.16
N GLU A 35 -0.31 -7.84 -12.86
CA GLU A 35 0.14 -7.20 -14.08
C GLU A 35 0.11 -8.20 -15.24
N ALA A 36 -0.24 -7.71 -16.43
CA ALA A 36 -0.12 -8.49 -17.65
C ALA A 36 0.89 -7.85 -18.61
N GLY A 37 1.62 -8.71 -19.32
CA GLY A 37 2.74 -8.32 -20.17
C GLY A 37 2.38 -8.23 -21.64
N CYS A 38 2.82 -7.15 -22.31
CA CYS A 38 2.73 -7.04 -23.75
C CYS A 38 3.91 -7.76 -24.41
N VAL A 39 3.66 -8.80 -25.22
CA VAL A 39 4.72 -9.52 -25.96
C VAL A 39 5.44 -8.66 -27.01
N VAL A 40 4.80 -7.58 -27.49
CA VAL A 40 5.35 -6.70 -28.53
C VAL A 40 6.35 -5.71 -27.95
N CYS A 41 5.98 -5.03 -26.85
CA CYS A 41 6.78 -3.96 -26.27
C CYS A 41 7.46 -4.33 -24.94
N GLY A 42 7.14 -5.49 -24.36
CA GLY A 42 7.73 -5.98 -23.11
C GLY A 42 7.28 -5.23 -21.84
N LYS A 43 6.29 -4.34 -21.94
CA LYS A 43 5.78 -3.60 -20.78
C LYS A 43 4.79 -4.46 -19.98
N LEU A 44 4.86 -4.32 -18.67
CA LEU A 44 3.84 -4.77 -17.73
C LEU A 44 2.88 -3.61 -17.47
N THR A 45 1.58 -3.92 -17.42
CA THR A 45 0.52 -2.98 -17.07
C THR A 45 -0.40 -3.66 -16.05
N PRO A 46 -0.84 -2.97 -14.98
CA PRO A 46 -1.86 -3.48 -14.08
C PRO A 46 -3.11 -3.94 -14.83
N ILE A 47 -3.78 -4.99 -14.37
CA ILE A 47 -4.98 -5.53 -15.04
C ILE A 47 -6.09 -4.47 -15.16
N CYS A 48 -6.24 -3.59 -14.17
CA CYS A 48 -7.24 -2.51 -14.21
C CYS A 48 -6.94 -1.42 -15.26
N GLU A 49 -5.72 -1.36 -15.79
CA GLU A 49 -5.26 -0.37 -16.77
C GLU A 49 -5.13 -0.94 -18.20
N MET A 50 -5.54 -2.19 -18.42
CA MET A 50 -5.60 -2.82 -19.75
C MET A 50 -6.82 -2.42 -20.58
#